data_AF-A0A091LF95-F1
#
_entry.id   AF-A0A091LF95-F1
#
_cell.length_a   1.000
_cell.length_b   1.000
_cell.length_c   1.000
_cell.angle_alpha   90.00
_cell.angle_beta   90.00
_cell.angle_gamma   90.00
#
_symmetry.space_group_name_H-M   'P 1'
#
loop_
_entity.id
_entity.type
_entity.pdbx_description
1 polymer ?
#
loop_
_entity_poly.entity_id
_entity_poly.type
_entity_poly.pdbx_seq_one_letter_code
_entity_poly.pdbx_strand_id
1 'polypeptide(L)' 'TDSITVFTGQCFLDEKGKEVLKTMWLLRSYVDNIKNDWKATRVGTNVFTRMPSQKE' A
#
# COMPACT_ATOMS: atom_id res chain seq x y z
N THR A 1 3.94 3.21 17.61
CA THR A 1 2.48 3.05 17.68
C THR A 1 2.10 1.88 16.82
N ASP A 2 1.35 0.94 17.37
CA ASP A 2 0.98 -0.27 16.65
C ASP A 2 0.03 0.07 15.49
N SER A 3 0.28 -0.51 14.33
CA SER A 3 -0.54 -0.30 13.15
C SER A 3 -0.46 -1.48 12.20
N ILE A 4 -1.53 -1.70 11.46
CA ILE A 4 -1.62 -2.72 10.41
C ILE A 4 -2.01 -2.01 9.12
N THR A 5 -1.34 -2.33 8.02
CA THR A 5 -1.70 -1.82 6.69
C THR A 5 -1.98 -2.97 5.76
N VAL A 6 -3.12 -2.92 5.08
CA VAL A 6 -3.48 -3.87 4.03
C VAL A 6 -3.36 -3.17 2.68
N PHE A 7 -2.82 -3.89 1.69
CA PHE A 7 -2.70 -3.43 0.32
C PHE A 7 -3.60 -4.28 -0.57
N THR A 8 -4.26 -3.65 -1.54
CA THR A 8 -5.02 -4.31 -2.60
C THR A 8 -4.74 -3.60 -3.92
N GLY A 9 -4.78 -4.32 -5.03
CA GLY A 9 -4.46 -3.73 -6.32
C GLY A 9 -4.38 -4.76 -7.45
N GLN A 10 -3.84 -4.30 -8.57
CA GLN A 10 -3.68 -5.09 -9.78
C GLN A 10 -2.30 -4.85 -10.41
N CYS A 11 -1.75 -5.90 -10.99
CA CYS A 11 -0.53 -5.85 -11.80
C CYS A 11 -0.86 -5.58 -13.26
N PHE A 12 -0.15 -4.65 -13.87
CA PHE A 12 -0.26 -4.29 -15.28
C PHE A 12 1.10 -4.36 -15.96
N LEU A 13 1.11 -4.56 -17.28
CA LEU A 13 2.27 -4.29 -18.11
C LEU A 13 2.12 -2.90 -18.73
N ASP A 14 3.16 -2.08 -18.66
CA ASP A 14 3.19 -0.79 -19.36
C ASP A 14 3.40 -0.99 -20.88
N GLU A 15 3.38 0.10 -21.64
CA GLU A 15 3.59 0.08 -23.10
C GLU A 15 4.95 -0.52 -23.52
N LYS A 16 5.91 -0.59 -22.59
CA LYS A 16 7.26 -1.14 -22.79
C LYS A 16 7.40 -2.55 -22.21
N GLY A 17 6.29 -3.18 -21.79
CA GLY A 17 6.25 -4.51 -21.21
C GLY A 17 6.78 -4.60 -19.77
N LYS A 18 6.91 -3.47 -19.05
CA LYS A 18 7.35 -3.47 -17.65
C LYS A 18 6.19 -3.65 -16.70
N GLU A 19 6.38 -4.50 -15.69
CA GLU A 19 5.42 -4.76 -14.62
C GLU A 19 5.25 -3.52 -13.71
N VAL A 20 4.00 -3.11 -13.50
CA VAL A 20 3.61 -2.02 -12.58
C VAL A 20 2.47 -2.51 -11.69
N LEU A 21 2.66 -2.49 -10.37
CA LEU A 21 1.60 -2.73 -9.40
C LEU A 21 0.91 -1.40 -9.06
N LYS A 22 -0.35 -1.25 -9.45
CA LYS A 22 -1.20 -0.15 -9.00
C LYS A 22 -1.97 -0.61 -7.77
N THR A 23 -1.66 -0.03 -6.61
CA THR A 23 -2.25 -0.45 -5.33
C THR A 23 -2.90 0.71 -4.60
N MET A 24 -3.94 0.38 -3.84
CA MET A 24 -4.47 1.20 -2.76
C MET A 24 -4.23 0.50 -1.43
N TRP A 25 -4.24 1.24 -0.35
CA TRP A 25 -4.08 0.68 0.99
C TRP A 25 -4.99 1.33 2.01
N LEU A 26 -5.29 0.57 3.06
CA LEU A 26 -5.91 1.05 4.29
C LEU A 26 -4.93 0.80 5.44
N LEU A 27 -4.54 1.89 6.12
CA LEU A 27 -3.69 1.84 7.30
C LEU A 27 -4.57 2.02 8.52
N ARG A 28 -4.54 1.03 9.40
CA ARG A 28 -5.28 1.01 10.66
C ARG A 28 -4.30 1.29 11.81
N SER A 29 -4.43 2.46 12.43
CA SER A 29 -3.71 2.80 13.65
C SER A 29 -4.39 2.19 14.87
N TYR A 30 -3.59 1.78 15.86
CA TYR A 30 -4.09 1.49 17.19
C TYR A 30 -4.67 2.75 17.85
N VAL A 31 -5.79 2.59 18.55
CA VAL A 31 -6.43 3.63 19.38
C VAL A 31 -6.95 3.00 20.67
N ASP A 32 -6.76 3.68 21.80
CA ASP A 32 -7.11 3.14 23.13
C ASP A 32 -8.63 3.08 23.41
N ASN A 33 -9.44 3.83 22.65
CA ASN A 33 -10.87 3.97 22.90
C ASN A 33 -11.68 3.89 21.60
N ILE A 34 -12.77 3.14 21.62
CA ILE A 34 -13.69 2.98 20.48
C ILE A 34 -14.28 4.31 19.97
N LYS A 35 -14.41 5.32 20.83
CA LYS A 35 -14.84 6.68 20.42
C LYS A 35 -13.84 7.37 19.49
N ASN A 36 -12.59 6.90 19.42
CA ASN A 36 -11.56 7.38 18.50
C ASN A 36 -11.42 6.52 17.23
N ASP A 37 -12.20 5.44 17.10
CA ASP A 37 -12.16 4.52 15.97
C ASP A 37 -12.35 5.23 14.62
N TRP A 38 -13.25 6.21 14.59
CA TRP A 38 -13.61 6.96 13.38
C TRP A 38 -12.43 7.63 12.67
N LYS A 39 -11.37 7.99 13.41
CA LYS A 39 -10.15 8.64 12.88
C LYS A 39 -8.96 7.68 12.75
N ALA A 40 -9.14 6.40 13.07
CA ALA A 40 -8.05 5.43 13.16
C ALA A 40 -7.69 4.79 11.81
N THR A 41 -8.53 4.96 10.78
CA THR A 41 -8.32 4.39 9.45
C THR A 41 -7.92 5.47 8.46
N ARG A 42 -6.74 5.33 7.86
CA ARG A 42 -6.23 6.19 6.77
C ARG A 42 -6.22 5.41 5.46
N VAL A 43 -6.32 6.13 4.34
CA VAL A 43 -6.30 5.56 3.00
C VAL A 43 -5.23 6.24 2.15
N GLY A 44 -4.66 5.49 1.21
CA GLY A 44 -3.75 6.05 0.22
C GLY A 44 -3.49 5.09 -0.93
N THR A 45 -2.55 5.48 -1.78
CA THR A 45 -2.16 4.73 -2.97
C THR A 45 -0.66 4.57 -3.03
N ASN A 46 -0.19 3.43 -3.54
CA ASN A 46 1.20 3.22 -3.90
C ASN A 46 1.31 2.58 -5.28
N VAL A 47 2.30 3.03 -6.04
CA VAL A 47 2.68 2.43 -7.32
C VAL A 47 4.04 1.78 -7.14
N PHE A 48 4.13 0.48 -7.36
CA PHE A 48 5.39 -0.25 -7.28
C PHE A 48 5.85 -0.69 -8.66
N THR A 49 7.16 -0.64 -8.87
CA THR A 49 7.83 -1.13 -10.07
C THR A 49 8.90 -2.13 -9.67
N ARG A 50 9.20 -3.09 -10.55
CA ARG A 50 10.27 -4.07 -10.32
C ARG A 50 11.60 -3.36 -10.02
N MET A 51 12.27 -3.76 -8.94
CA MET A 51 13.60 -3.27 -8.62
C MET A 51 14.60 -3.74 -9.68
N PRO A 52 15.49 -2.86 -10.21
CA PRO A 52 16.58 -3.31 -11.08
C PRO A 52 17.44 -4.34 -10.32
N SER A 53 17.81 -5.45 -10.96
CA SER A 53 18.78 -6.36 -10.34
C SER A 53 20.08 -5.60 -10.12
N GLN A 54 20.61 -5.62 -8.89
CA GLN A 54 22.02 -5.31 -8.70
C GLN A 54 22.79 -6.39 -9.46
N LYS A 55 23.42 -5.99 -10.58
CA LYS A 55 24.41 -6.86 -11.21
C LYS A 55 25.57 -6.97 -10.22
N GLU A 56 25.87 -8.20 -9.82
CA GLU A 56 27.13 -8.55 -9.14
C GLU A 56 28.32 -8.26 -10.06
#